data_AF-A0A179EQY5-F1
#
_entry.id   AF-A0A179EQY5-F1
#
_cell.length_a   1.000
_cell.length_b   1.000
_cell.length_c   1.000
_cell.angle_alpha   90.00
_cell.angle_beta   90.00
_cell.angle_gamma   90.00
#
_symmetry.space_group_name_H-M   'P 1'
#
loop_
_entity.id
_entity.type
_entity.pdbx_description
1 polymer ?
#
loop_
_entity_poly.entity_id
_entity_poly.type
_entity_poly.pdbx_seq_one_letter_code
_entity_poly.pdbx_strand_id
1 'polypeptide(L)'
;MESVKIKVSLNRELDSDPKKVSLLFDSSSSLPEIILSDDTTNDLKNFFNSIFNYIINNKKIIEFQLDDDGTDIFKEVADDIITQLNAEIKLSENNFSEFLELID
;
A
#
# COMPACT_ATOMS: atom_id res chain seq x y z
N MET A 1 2.74 -10.15 15.16
CA MET A 1 1.97 -8.99 15.67
C MET A 1 0.49 -9.16 15.30
N GLU A 2 -0.44 -8.34 15.80
CA GLU A 2 -1.83 -8.35 15.28
C GLU A 2 -1.84 -7.83 13.83
N SER A 3 -2.65 -8.43 12.95
CA SER A 3 -2.82 -7.97 11.55
C SER A 3 -4.08 -7.12 11.40
N VAL A 4 -3.98 -6.04 10.61
CA VAL A 4 -5.10 -5.20 10.18
C VAL A 4 -5.25 -5.28 8.66
N LYS A 5 -6.48 -5.43 8.21
CA LYS A 5 -6.81 -5.44 6.78
C LYS A 5 -7.12 -4.02 6.33
N ILE A 6 -6.44 -3.57 5.28
CA ILE A 6 -6.65 -2.25 4.69
C ILE A 6 -7.17 -2.45 3.28
N LYS A 7 -8.37 -1.93 3.01
CA LYS A 7 -8.95 -1.95 1.67
C LYS A 7 -8.21 -0.98 0.76
N VAL A 8 -7.99 -1.41 -0.47
CA VAL A 8 -7.35 -0.64 -1.52
C VAL A 8 -8.29 -0.61 -2.72
N SER A 9 -8.62 0.57 -3.22
CA SER A 9 -9.47 0.72 -4.41
C SER A 9 -8.71 1.43 -5.51
N LEU A 10 -9.11 1.19 -6.77
CA LEU A 10 -8.56 1.91 -7.91
C LEU A 10 -9.42 3.12 -8.26
N ASN A 11 -8.78 4.28 -8.30
CA ASN A 11 -9.37 5.47 -8.89
C ASN A 11 -8.88 5.60 -10.34
N ARG A 12 -9.83 5.70 -11.28
CA ARG A 12 -9.58 5.75 -12.72
C ARG A 12 -10.10 7.08 -13.26
N GLU A 13 -9.24 8.08 -13.31
CA GLU A 13 -9.54 9.36 -13.94
C GLU A 13 -9.16 9.27 -15.43
N LEU A 14 -10.00 8.60 -16.21
CA LEU A 14 -9.75 8.35 -17.64
C LEU A 14 -10.12 9.55 -18.54
N ASP A 15 -10.88 10.48 -18.00
CA ASP A 15 -11.31 11.73 -18.66
C ASP A 15 -10.36 12.91 -18.38
N SER A 16 -9.34 12.72 -17.53
CA SER A 16 -8.31 13.74 -17.27
C SER A 16 -7.23 13.75 -18.36
N ASP A 17 -6.57 14.91 -18.55
CA ASP A 17 -5.39 15.07 -19.40
C ASP A 17 -4.21 15.57 -18.54
N PRO A 18 -3.20 14.73 -18.22
CA PRO A 18 -3.07 13.33 -18.62
C PRO A 18 -4.05 12.39 -17.88
N LYS A 19 -4.32 11.21 -18.45
CA LYS A 19 -5.09 10.16 -17.79
C LYS A 19 -4.37 9.73 -16.51
N LYS A 20 -5.10 9.63 -15.41
CA LYS A 20 -4.54 9.27 -14.11
C LYS A 20 -5.20 8.00 -13.57
N VAL A 21 -4.39 7.06 -13.10
CA VAL A 21 -4.85 5.88 -12.37
C VAL A 21 -4.09 5.81 -11.05
N SER A 22 -4.80 5.60 -9.95
CA SER A 22 -4.18 5.55 -8.63
C SER A 22 -4.79 4.52 -7.68
N LEU A 23 -3.97 4.06 -6.74
CA LEU A 23 -4.37 3.24 -5.61
C LEU A 23 -4.76 4.15 -4.44
N LEU A 24 -6.00 3.98 -3.99
CA LEU A 24 -6.55 4.64 -2.82
C LEU A 24 -6.64 3.65 -1.67
N PHE A 25 -5.95 3.97 -0.57
CA PHE A 25 -6.01 3.20 0.67
C PHE A 25 -7.10 3.75 1.56
N ASP A 26 -7.74 2.89 2.35
CA ASP A 26 -8.78 3.32 3.30
C ASP A 26 -8.32 4.53 4.12
N SER A 27 -9.14 5.58 4.15
CA SER A 27 -8.90 6.83 4.86
C SER A 27 -8.50 6.65 6.34
N SER A 28 -8.92 5.56 6.99
CA SER A 28 -8.51 5.25 8.36
C SER A 28 -7.02 4.87 8.49
N SER A 29 -6.33 4.59 7.38
CA SER A 29 -4.92 4.17 7.37
C SER A 29 -3.92 5.33 7.42
N SER A 30 -4.33 6.55 7.07
CA SER A 30 -3.41 7.69 6.83
C SER A 30 -2.28 7.42 5.83
N LEU A 31 -2.39 6.36 5.02
CA LEU A 31 -1.40 6.03 3.98
C LEU A 31 -1.59 6.93 2.75
N PRO A 32 -0.52 7.34 2.07
CA PRO A 32 -0.63 8.19 0.90
C PRO A 32 -1.19 7.43 -0.30
N GLU A 33 -1.85 8.15 -1.21
CA GLU A 33 -2.22 7.68 -2.55
C GLU A 33 -0.97 7.31 -3.34
N ILE A 34 -1.04 6.22 -4.13
CA ILE A 34 -0.01 5.89 -5.12
C ILE A 34 -0.58 6.13 -6.51
N ILE A 35 0.09 6.97 -7.30
CA ILE A 35 -0.28 7.21 -8.69
C ILE A 35 0.44 6.15 -9.55
N LEU A 36 -0.31 5.26 -10.18
CA LEU A 36 0.23 4.18 -11.03
C LEU A 36 0.68 4.68 -12.41
N SER A 37 0.13 5.80 -12.85
CA SER A 37 0.45 6.43 -14.13
C SER A 37 1.65 7.39 -14.06
N ASP A 38 2.26 7.58 -12.89
CA ASP A 38 3.44 8.43 -12.72
C ASP A 38 4.72 7.59 -12.70
N ASP A 39 5.76 8.06 -13.38
CA ASP A 39 7.06 7.37 -13.56
C ASP A 39 8.04 7.66 -12.39
N THR A 40 7.56 8.38 -11.36
CA THR A 40 8.37 8.82 -10.23
C THR A 40 8.57 7.71 -9.20
N THR A 41 9.67 6.96 -9.38
CA THR A 41 10.21 5.99 -8.40
C THR A 41 10.32 6.49 -6.94
N ASN A 42 10.35 7.81 -6.73
CA ASN A 42 10.33 8.43 -5.40
C ASN A 42 9.04 8.14 -4.62
N ASP A 43 7.90 8.02 -5.30
CA ASP A 43 6.60 7.89 -4.64
C ASP A 43 6.44 6.52 -3.99
N LEU A 44 6.98 5.48 -4.62
CA LEU A 44 6.97 4.13 -4.07
C LEU A 44 7.83 4.03 -2.81
N LYS A 45 9.04 4.61 -2.81
CA LYS A 45 9.90 4.60 -1.62
C LYS A 45 9.26 5.36 -0.44
N ASN A 46 8.66 6.51 -0.72
CA ASN A 46 7.95 7.28 0.30
C ASN A 46 6.72 6.54 0.83
N PHE A 47 6.03 5.80 -0.04
CA PHE A 47 4.94 4.92 0.34
C PHE A 47 5.40 3.80 1.28
N PHE A 48 6.51 3.11 0.96
CA PHE A 48 7.08 2.10 1.86
C PHE A 48 7.48 2.66 3.22
N ASN A 49 8.09 3.85 3.26
CA ASN A 49 8.39 4.52 4.53
C ASN A 49 7.11 4.82 5.33
N SER A 50 6.01 5.16 4.66
CA SER A 50 4.71 5.40 5.29
C SER A 50 4.12 4.11 5.89
N ILE A 51 4.25 2.98 5.18
CA ILE A 51 3.90 1.66 5.70
C ILE A 51 4.71 1.33 6.96
N PHE A 52 6.04 1.49 6.90
CA PHE A 52 6.92 1.24 8.04
C PHE A 52 6.46 2.05 9.26
N ASN A 53 6.28 3.36 9.09
CA ASN A 53 5.84 4.25 10.15
C ASN A 53 4.47 3.85 10.71
N TYR A 54 3.53 3.46 9.85
CA TYR A 54 2.23 2.97 10.29
C TYR A 54 2.37 1.73 11.18
N ILE A 55 3.15 0.74 10.74
CA ILE A 55 3.33 -0.52 11.47
C ILE A 55 3.97 -0.27 12.84
N ILE A 56 5.02 0.55 12.90
CA ILE A 56 5.70 0.87 14.15
C ILE A 56 4.79 1.63 15.11
N ASN A 57 4.10 2.68 14.63
CA ASN A 57 3.26 3.52 15.49
C ASN A 57 2.04 2.77 16.03
N ASN A 58 1.45 1.87 15.24
CA ASN A 58 0.24 1.15 15.61
C ASN A 58 0.53 -0.24 16.20
N LYS A 59 1.77 -0.73 16.13
CA LYS A 59 2.18 -2.10 16.48
C LYS A 59 1.32 -3.18 15.80
N LYS A 60 0.87 -2.90 14.58
CA LYS A 60 0.01 -3.77 13.77
C LYS A 60 0.61 -3.98 12.39
N ILE A 61 0.55 -5.22 11.89
CA ILE A 61 0.98 -5.57 10.53
C ILE A 61 -0.17 -5.30 9.57
N ILE A 62 0.15 -4.77 8.40
CA ILE A 62 -0.84 -4.45 7.37
C ILE A 62 -0.99 -5.64 6.41
N GLU A 63 -2.22 -5.94 6.05
CA GLU A 63 -2.57 -6.78 4.91
C GLU A 63 -3.47 -5.96 3.97
N PHE A 64 -2.95 -5.60 2.80
CA PHE A 64 -3.71 -4.88 1.79
C PHE A 64 -4.65 -5.82 1.05
N GLN A 65 -5.88 -5.37 0.80
CA GLN A 65 -6.90 -6.13 0.08
C GLN A 65 -7.48 -5.26 -1.04
N LEU A 66 -7.27 -5.68 -2.29
CA LEU A 66 -7.87 -5.01 -3.45
C LEU A 66 -9.39 -5.17 -3.41
N ASP A 67 -10.09 -4.04 -3.31
CA ASP A 67 -11.54 -3.91 -3.38
C ASP A 67 -11.86 -3.17 -4.69
N ASP A 68 -11.76 -3.92 -5.79
CA ASP A 68 -12.00 -3.45 -7.15
C ASP A 68 -12.63 -4.56 -8.02
N ASP A 69 -13.83 -4.27 -8.53
CA ASP A 69 -14.60 -5.18 -9.40
C ASP A 69 -14.30 -5.00 -10.89
N GLY A 70 -13.27 -4.24 -11.25
CA GLY A 70 -12.85 -4.03 -12.63
C GLY A 70 -12.39 -5.32 -13.31
N THR A 71 -12.20 -5.27 -14.62
CA THR A 71 -11.59 -6.37 -15.40
C THR A 71 -10.55 -5.84 -16.40
N ASP A 72 -10.01 -4.66 -16.12
CA ASP A 72 -9.03 -4.01 -16.97
C ASP A 72 -7.60 -4.33 -16.54
N ILE A 73 -6.64 -3.98 -17.40
CA ILE A 73 -5.21 -4.14 -17.13
C ILE A 73 -4.76 -3.40 -15.86
N PHE A 74 -5.45 -2.32 -15.48
CA PHE A 74 -5.12 -1.57 -14.26
C PHE A 74 -5.42 -2.39 -13.01
N LYS A 75 -6.50 -3.18 -13.01
CA LYS A 75 -6.77 -4.13 -11.92
C LYS A 75 -5.69 -5.20 -11.82
N GLU A 76 -5.26 -5.77 -12.94
CA GLU A 76 -4.19 -6.79 -12.95
C GLU A 76 -2.89 -6.21 -12.37
N VAL A 77 -2.50 -5.02 -12.81
CA VAL A 77 -1.32 -4.32 -12.28
C VAL A 77 -1.46 -3.99 -10.80
N ALA A 78 -2.64 -3.55 -10.35
CA ALA A 78 -2.90 -3.28 -8.94
C ALA A 78 -2.80 -4.54 -8.07
N ASP A 79 -3.33 -5.66 -8.54
CA ASP A 79 -3.27 -6.95 -7.84
C ASP A 79 -1.83 -7.43 -7.68
N ASP A 80 -1.01 -7.30 -8.72
CA ASP A 80 0.42 -7.61 -8.68
C ASP A 80 1.16 -6.73 -7.67
N ILE A 81 0.91 -5.40 -7.68
CA ILE A 81 1.52 -4.45 -6.74
C ILE A 81 1.12 -4.77 -5.30
N ILE A 82 -0.18 -5.01 -5.05
CA ILE A 82 -0.69 -5.35 -3.71
C ILE A 82 -0.10 -6.67 -3.22
N THR A 83 0.00 -7.67 -4.10
CA THR A 83 0.62 -8.95 -3.80
C THR A 83 2.08 -8.79 -3.42
N GLN A 84 2.84 -7.99 -4.18
CA GLN A 84 4.24 -7.71 -3.88
C GLN A 84 4.39 -6.96 -2.54
N LEU A 85 3.59 -5.92 -2.31
CA LEU A 85 3.60 -5.16 -1.06
C LEU A 85 3.33 -6.07 0.16
N ASN A 86 2.31 -6.90 0.09
CA ASN A 86 1.97 -7.85 1.16
C ASN A 86 3.11 -8.85 1.40
N ALA A 87 3.76 -9.33 0.34
CA ALA A 87 4.90 -10.23 0.47
C ALA A 87 6.10 -9.56 1.16
N GLU A 88 6.43 -8.32 0.78
CA GLU A 88 7.53 -7.56 1.38
C GLU A 88 7.28 -7.23 2.86
N ILE A 89 6.05 -6.83 3.22
CA ILE A 89 5.65 -6.60 4.61
C ILE A 89 5.81 -7.88 5.43
N LYS A 90 5.34 -9.01 4.90
CA LYS A 90 5.43 -10.30 5.58
C LYS A 90 6.87 -10.77 5.76
N LEU A 91 7.72 -10.60 4.75
CA LEU A 91 9.16 -10.88 4.86
C LEU A 91 9.83 -10.00 5.92
N SER A 92 9.32 -8.79 6.13
CA SER A 92 9.83 -7.82 7.10
C SER A 92 9.23 -7.96 8.50
N GLU A 93 8.27 -8.88 8.74
CA GLU A 93 7.55 -9.00 10.02
C GLU A 93 8.48 -9.22 11.23
N ASN A 94 9.50 -10.07 11.08
CA ASN A 94 10.49 -10.30 12.12
C ASN A 94 11.30 -9.03 12.39
N ASN A 95 11.71 -8.30 11.35
CA ASN A 95 12.46 -7.05 11.50
C ASN A 95 11.64 -5.99 12.24
N PHE A 96 10.32 -5.89 11.96
CA PHE A 96 9.44 -4.97 12.70
C PHE A 96 9.36 -5.36 14.18
N SER A 97 9.26 -6.65 14.47
CA SER A 97 9.19 -7.16 15.85
C SER A 97 10.48 -6.86 16.61
N GLU A 98 11.64 -7.16 16.02
CA GLU A 98 12.95 -6.83 16.59
C GLU A 98 13.12 -5.32 16.81
N PHE A 99 12.70 -4.49 15.85
CA PHE A 99 12.77 -3.05 16.00
C PHE A 99 11.91 -2.54 17.17
N LEU A 100 10.69 -3.07 17.33
CA LEU A 100 9.79 -2.70 18.43
C LEU A 100 10.38 -3.07 19.79
N GLU A 101 11.04 -4.22 19.92
CA GLU A 101 11.74 -4.63 21.15
C GLU A 101 12.91 -3.71 21.53
N LEU A 102 13.52 -3.02 20.57
CA LEU A 102 14.62 -2.08 20.82
C LEU A 102 14.16 -0.69 21.27
N ILE A 103 12.90 -0.33 21.01
CA ILE A 103 12.34 0.99 21.31
C ILE A 103 11.34 0.99 22.47
N ASP A 104 10.88 -0.19 22.90
CA ASP A 104 10.09 -0.39 24.13
C ASP A 104 10.99 -0.42 25.39
#